data_AF-A0A946BSK5-F1
#
_entry.id   AF-A0A946BSK5-F1
#
_cell.length_a   1.000
_cell.length_b   1.000
_cell.length_c   1.000
_cell.angle_alpha   90.00
_cell.angle_beta   90.00
_cell.angle_gamma   90.00
#
_symmetry.space_group_name_H-M   'P 1'
#
loop_
_entity.id
_entity.type
_entity.pdbx_description
1 polymer ?
#
loop_
_entity_poly.entity_id
_entity_poly.type
_entity_poly.pdbx_seq_one_letter_code
_entity_poly.pdbx_strand_id
1 'polypeptide(L)'
;MILKSFTSFLFVLLLRPDIVFAQPSCGEKVPALGIFEQISQVSLGGAVVLMILGIVIDHKFWKKALLLSALIPFFGWAYVNYFVDYAQLKKNIFNYNSSAEATLANIAEAQDRYKSEQGTYSKDMSKIYSHIGGAGGMNECVKILSIQAGFDHWRAEASHVSSPDKIIWDSRSGTSLKKG
;
A
#
# COMPACT_ATOMS: atom_id res chain seq x y z
N MET A 1 14.78 36.97 -11.13
CA MET A 1 15.15 36.16 -9.93
C MET A 1 14.16 35.02 -9.61
N ILE A 2 13.21 34.69 -10.51
CA ILE A 2 12.22 33.60 -10.32
C ILE A 2 12.58 32.35 -11.14
N LEU A 3 13.47 32.48 -12.12
CA LEU A 3 13.85 31.40 -13.05
C LEU A 3 14.81 30.35 -12.45
N LYS A 4 15.46 30.64 -11.31
CA LYS A 4 16.36 29.68 -10.63
C LYS A 4 15.64 28.73 -9.66
N SER A 5 14.42 29.05 -9.24
CA SER A 5 13.66 28.22 -8.29
C SER A 5 12.92 27.08 -9.00
N PHE A 6 12.49 27.30 -10.25
CA PHE A 6 11.76 26.30 -11.04
C PHE A 6 12.66 25.14 -11.51
N THR A 7 13.93 25.42 -11.76
CA THR A 7 14.94 24.38 -12.03
C THR A 7 15.22 23.49 -10.82
N SER A 8 14.99 23.97 -9.59
CA SER A 8 15.19 23.15 -8.38
C SER A 8 14.09 22.11 -8.20
N PHE A 9 12.84 22.45 -8.53
CA PHE A 9 11.72 21.48 -8.47
C PHE A 9 11.76 20.45 -9.59
N LEU A 10 12.26 20.81 -10.78
CA LEU A 10 12.44 19.88 -11.89
C LEU A 10 13.64 18.93 -11.66
N PHE A 11 14.66 19.37 -10.92
CA PHE A 11 15.83 18.56 -10.58
C PHE A 11 15.52 17.50 -9.51
N VAL A 12 14.54 17.75 -8.63
CA VAL A 12 14.07 16.77 -7.64
C VAL A 12 13.24 15.65 -8.29
N LEU A 13 12.59 15.89 -9.43
CA LEU A 13 11.89 14.86 -10.21
C LEU A 13 12.82 14.04 -11.13
N LEU A 14 14.01 14.56 -11.47
CA LEU A 14 14.99 13.89 -12.35
C LEU A 14 16.05 13.08 -11.59
N LEU A 15 16.20 13.30 -10.28
CA LEU A 15 17.02 12.43 -9.42
C LEU A 15 16.18 11.23 -8.99
N ARG A 16 16.01 10.26 -9.90
CA ARG A 16 15.76 8.89 -9.47
C ARG A 16 16.94 8.43 -8.61
N PRO A 17 16.78 8.14 -7.31
CA PRO A 17 17.80 7.43 -6.58
C PRO A 17 17.58 5.93 -6.85
N ASP A 18 17.84 5.47 -8.07
CA ASP A 18 18.05 4.03 -8.34
C ASP A 18 19.45 3.60 -7.85
N ILE A 19 19.99 4.25 -6.80
CA ILE A 19 21.35 4.06 -6.32
C ILE A 19 21.31 3.62 -4.84
N VAL A 20 21.53 2.32 -4.67
CA VAL A 20 21.88 1.58 -3.44
C VAL A 20 20.75 1.37 -2.43
N PHE A 21 19.80 0.51 -2.76
CA PHE A 21 19.32 -0.47 -1.78
C PHE A 21 19.44 -1.84 -2.42
N ALA A 22 20.04 -2.78 -1.69
CA ALA A 22 20.04 -4.19 -2.06
C ALA A 22 18.65 -4.58 -2.58
N GLN A 23 18.57 -5.37 -3.66
CA GLN A 23 17.30 -5.96 -4.08
C GLN A 23 16.61 -6.50 -2.83
N PRO A 24 15.46 -5.96 -2.42
CA PRO A 24 14.76 -6.53 -1.30
C PRO A 24 14.42 -7.97 -1.71
N SER A 25 14.85 -8.97 -0.94
CA SER A 25 14.48 -10.38 -1.16
C SER A 25 12.95 -10.56 -1.25
N CYS A 26 12.22 -9.58 -0.72
CA CYS A 26 10.78 -9.48 -0.64
C CYS A 26 10.11 -8.56 -1.68
N GLY A 27 10.83 -8.13 -2.73
CA GLY A 27 10.28 -7.28 -3.79
C GLY A 27 10.06 -5.82 -3.38
N GLU A 28 9.75 -4.97 -4.35
CA GLU A 28 9.68 -3.52 -4.15
C GLU A 28 8.45 -3.09 -3.34
N LYS A 29 8.65 -2.11 -2.47
CA LYS A 29 7.60 -1.55 -1.63
C LYS A 29 6.58 -0.80 -2.49
N VAL A 30 5.34 -1.25 -2.45
CA VAL A 30 4.25 -0.66 -3.22
C VAL A 30 3.54 0.40 -2.38
N PRO A 31 3.39 1.64 -2.87
CA PRO A 31 2.60 2.67 -2.19
C PRO A 31 1.10 2.34 -2.23
N ALA A 32 0.34 2.86 -1.28
CA ALA A 32 -1.10 2.68 -1.22
C ALA A 32 -1.78 3.30 -2.45
N LEU A 33 -2.64 2.53 -3.12
CA LEU A 33 -3.37 2.96 -4.33
C LEU A 33 -4.14 4.27 -4.11
N GLY A 34 -4.69 4.46 -2.91
CA GLY A 34 -5.42 5.67 -2.54
C GLY A 34 -4.62 6.96 -2.64
N ILE A 35 -3.29 6.91 -2.56
CA ILE A 35 -2.44 8.10 -2.71
C ILE A 35 -2.51 8.63 -4.15
N PHE A 36 -2.45 7.74 -5.14
CA PHE A 36 -2.53 8.15 -6.54
C PHE A 36 -3.93 8.67 -6.91
N GLU A 37 -4.97 8.05 -6.36
CA GLU A 37 -6.34 8.52 -6.55
C GLU A 37 -6.54 9.93 -5.96
N GLN A 38 -6.03 10.17 -4.74
CA GLN A 38 -6.05 11.50 -4.12
C GLN A 38 -5.27 12.53 -4.93
N ILE A 39 -4.07 12.19 -5.41
CA ILE A 39 -3.28 13.09 -6.27
C ILE A 39 -4.09 13.40 -7.53
N SER A 40 -4.66 12.41 -8.20
CA SER A 40 -5.50 12.62 -9.39
C SER A 40 -6.66 13.58 -9.11
N GLN A 41 -7.43 13.33 -8.05
CA GLN A 41 -8.61 14.13 -7.69
C GLN A 41 -8.25 15.56 -7.29
N VAL A 42 -7.28 15.74 -6.40
CA VAL A 42 -6.83 17.06 -5.93
C VAL A 42 -6.21 17.85 -7.08
N SER A 43 -5.44 17.18 -7.93
CA SER A 43 -4.81 17.82 -9.09
C SER A 43 -5.88 18.27 -10.08
N LEU A 44 -6.86 17.43 -10.42
CA LEU A 44 -7.95 17.84 -11.31
C LEU A 44 -8.77 18.99 -10.72
N GLY A 45 -9.15 18.90 -9.43
CA GLY A 45 -9.88 19.96 -8.73
C GLY A 45 -9.11 21.28 -8.68
N GLY A 46 -7.82 21.22 -8.35
CA GLY A 46 -6.94 22.38 -8.34
C GLY A 46 -6.79 23.03 -9.71
N ALA A 47 -6.69 22.24 -10.78
CA ALA A 47 -6.65 22.74 -12.15
C ALA A 47 -7.94 23.50 -12.51
N VAL A 48 -9.11 22.95 -12.17
CA VAL A 48 -10.41 23.60 -12.42
C VAL A 48 -10.51 24.92 -11.66
N VAL A 49 -10.16 24.94 -10.37
CA VAL A 49 -10.20 26.16 -9.55
C VAL A 49 -9.29 27.24 -10.13
N LEU A 50 -8.06 26.89 -10.51
CA LEU A 50 -7.12 27.85 -11.11
C LEU A 50 -7.61 28.38 -12.46
N MET A 51 -8.23 27.54 -13.28
CA MET A 51 -8.85 27.98 -14.55
C MET A 51 -9.98 28.97 -14.30
N ILE A 52 -10.90 28.67 -13.38
CA ILE A 52 -12.03 29.56 -13.06
C ILE A 52 -11.52 30.90 -12.53
N LEU A 53 -10.59 30.90 -11.58
CA LEU A 53 -9.99 32.13 -11.05
C LEU A 53 -9.28 32.94 -12.15
N GLY A 54 -8.56 32.27 -13.04
CA GLY A 54 -7.90 32.90 -14.18
C GLY A 54 -8.88 33.54 -15.16
N ILE A 55 -10.08 32.99 -15.33
CA ILE A 55 -11.14 33.56 -16.19
C ILE A 55 -11.81 34.76 -15.52
N VAL A 56 -12.11 34.68 -14.22
CA VAL A 56 -12.84 35.71 -13.45
C VAL A 56 -11.98 36.96 -13.21
N ILE A 57 -10.67 36.82 -13.08
CA ILE A 57 -9.76 37.95 -12.83
C ILE A 57 -9.53 38.73 -14.13
N ASP A 58 -9.85 40.02 -14.12
CA ASP A 58 -9.69 40.91 -15.27
C ASP A 58 -8.29 41.55 -15.38
N HIS A 59 -7.42 41.28 -14.40
CA HIS A 59 -6.05 41.79 -14.40
C HIS A 59 -5.15 40.94 -15.31
N LYS A 60 -4.76 41.49 -16.47
CA LYS A 60 -4.04 40.83 -17.57
C LYS A 60 -2.84 39.97 -17.14
N PHE A 61 -2.04 40.43 -16.17
CA PHE A 61 -0.89 39.66 -15.65
C PHE A 61 -1.32 38.44 -14.82
N TRP A 62 -2.18 38.64 -13.82
CA TRP A 62 -2.67 37.58 -12.91
C TRP A 62 -3.51 36.53 -13.63
N LYS A 63 -4.35 36.95 -14.59
CA LYS A 63 -5.08 36.05 -15.48
C LYS A 63 -4.15 35.07 -16.19
N LYS A 64 -3.10 35.58 -16.85
CA LYS A 64 -2.13 34.73 -17.55
C LYS A 64 -1.35 33.84 -16.59
N ALA A 65 -0.95 34.37 -15.44
CA ALA A 65 -0.22 33.61 -14.43
C ALA A 65 -1.06 32.42 -13.89
N LEU A 66 -2.34 32.64 -13.59
CA LEU A 66 -3.26 31.60 -13.10
C LEU A 66 -3.59 30.55 -14.16
N LEU A 67 -3.81 30.97 -15.40
CA LEU A 67 -4.07 30.04 -16.49
C LEU A 67 -2.84 29.18 -16.82
N LEU A 68 -1.64 29.76 -16.76
CA LEU A 68 -0.39 29.01 -16.92
C LEU A 68 -0.13 28.10 -15.71
N SER A 69 -0.41 28.54 -14.49
CA SER A 69 -0.22 27.71 -13.30
C SER A 69 -1.18 26.52 -13.26
N ALA A 70 -2.36 26.61 -13.88
CA ALA A 70 -3.30 25.50 -14.04
C ALA A 70 -2.72 24.31 -14.84
N LEU A 71 -1.70 24.54 -15.67
CA LEU A 71 -1.01 23.46 -16.39
C LEU A 71 -0.30 22.49 -15.43
N ILE A 72 0.23 22.99 -14.31
CA ILE A 72 0.97 22.19 -13.33
C ILE A 72 0.09 21.05 -12.75
N PRO A 73 -1.11 21.33 -12.19
CA PRO A 73 -2.00 20.28 -11.75
C PRO A 73 -2.60 19.46 -12.91
N PHE A 74 -2.72 20.00 -14.12
CA PHE A 74 -3.06 19.15 -15.27
C PHE A 74 -1.99 18.10 -15.56
N PHE A 75 -0.71 18.47 -15.50
CA PHE A 75 0.40 17.53 -15.67
C PHE A 75 0.45 16.50 -14.53
N GLY A 76 0.17 16.89 -13.29
CA GLY A 76 0.06 15.95 -12.16
C GLY A 76 -1.05 14.91 -12.38
N TRP A 77 -2.22 15.35 -12.84
CA TRP A 77 -3.32 14.47 -13.19
C TRP A 77 -2.97 13.55 -14.38
N ALA A 78 -2.37 14.10 -15.43
CA ALA A 78 -1.99 13.33 -16.62
C ALA A 78 -0.91 12.28 -16.31
N TYR A 79 0.09 12.64 -15.50
CA TYR A 79 1.11 11.70 -15.03
C TYR A 79 0.46 10.49 -14.37
N VAL A 80 -0.44 10.75 -13.42
CA VAL A 80 -1.10 9.68 -12.68
C VAL A 80 -1.99 8.80 -13.57
N ASN A 81 -2.71 9.36 -14.55
CA ASN A 81 -3.65 8.57 -15.36
C ASN A 81 -3.00 7.83 -16.53
N TYR A 82 -1.84 8.31 -17.04
CA TYR A 82 -1.20 7.74 -18.22
C TYR A 82 0.11 7.01 -17.94
N PHE A 83 0.84 7.37 -16.87
CA PHE A 83 2.14 6.78 -16.56
C PHE A 83 2.11 5.81 -15.37
N VAL A 84 1.08 5.86 -14.52
CA VAL A 84 0.94 4.93 -13.40
C VAL A 84 0.10 3.72 -13.83
N ASP A 85 0.72 2.55 -13.86
CA ASP A 85 0.02 1.30 -14.13
C ASP A 85 -0.69 0.80 -12.86
N TYR A 86 -1.93 1.24 -12.68
CA TYR A 86 -2.80 0.82 -11.59
C TYR A 86 -3.07 -0.69 -11.59
N ALA A 87 -3.13 -1.33 -12.76
CA ALA A 87 -3.42 -2.75 -12.86
C ALA A 87 -2.24 -3.57 -12.32
N GLN A 88 -1.02 -3.19 -12.70
CA GLN A 88 0.18 -3.81 -12.18
C GLN A 88 0.36 -3.58 -10.67
N LEU A 89 0.12 -2.34 -10.19
CA LEU A 89 0.18 -2.03 -8.75
C LEU A 89 -0.83 -2.86 -7.95
N LYS A 90 -2.09 -2.93 -8.41
CA LYS A 90 -3.14 -3.72 -7.77
C LYS A 90 -2.79 -5.21 -7.75
N LYS A 91 -2.24 -5.74 -8.85
CA LYS A 91 -1.78 -7.13 -8.93
C LYS A 91 -0.66 -7.42 -7.93
N ASN A 92 0.32 -6.52 -7.82
CA ASN A 92 1.43 -6.69 -6.88
C ASN A 92 0.96 -6.64 -5.43
N ILE A 93 0.10 -5.68 -5.08
CA ILE A 93 -0.53 -5.60 -3.74
C ILE A 93 -1.29 -6.89 -3.44
N PHE A 94 -2.12 -7.36 -4.37
CA PHE A 94 -2.87 -8.60 -4.19
C PHE A 94 -1.96 -9.81 -3.97
N ASN A 95 -0.87 -9.94 -4.73
CA ASN A 95 0.08 -11.04 -4.58
C ASN A 95 0.77 -11.00 -3.20
N TYR A 96 1.21 -9.83 -2.76
CA TYR A 96 1.83 -9.67 -1.44
C TYR A 96 0.83 -9.95 -0.30
N ASN A 97 -0.40 -9.46 -0.44
CA ASN A 97 -1.47 -9.73 0.50
C ASN A 97 -1.85 -11.21 0.54
N SER A 98 -1.88 -11.88 -0.61
CA SER A 98 -2.12 -13.33 -0.71
C SER A 98 -1.01 -14.13 -0.02
N SER A 99 0.24 -13.67 -0.10
CA SER A 99 1.32 -14.30 0.67
C SER A 99 1.14 -14.11 2.19
N ALA A 100 0.64 -12.96 2.63
CA ALA A 100 0.33 -12.72 4.04
C ALA A 100 -0.84 -13.61 4.51
N GLU A 101 -1.87 -13.74 3.67
CA GLU A 101 -2.99 -14.67 3.90
C GLU A 101 -2.52 -16.12 4.00
N ALA A 102 -1.69 -16.58 3.07
CA ALA A 102 -1.16 -17.95 3.09
C ALA A 102 -0.39 -18.24 4.40
N THR A 103 0.38 -17.27 4.87
CA THR A 103 1.09 -17.37 6.17
C THR A 103 0.10 -17.46 7.34
N LEU A 104 -0.97 -16.65 7.32
CA LEU A 104 -2.03 -16.70 8.32
C LEU A 104 -2.84 -18.00 8.27
N ALA A 105 -3.04 -18.59 7.08
CA ALA A 105 -3.70 -19.88 6.91
C ALA A 105 -2.87 -21.02 7.52
N ASN A 106 -1.53 -20.98 7.36
CA ASN A 106 -0.64 -21.95 8.01
C ASN A 106 -0.65 -21.81 9.54
N ILE A 107 -0.74 -20.58 10.05
CA ILE A 107 -0.96 -20.32 11.48
C ILE A 107 -2.32 -20.85 11.92
N ALA A 108 -3.37 -20.70 11.12
CA ALA A 108 -4.71 -21.21 11.42
C ALA A 108 -4.71 -22.73 11.54
N GLU A 109 -4.07 -23.42 10.60
CA GLU A 109 -3.92 -24.88 10.66
C GLU A 109 -3.16 -25.32 11.93
N ALA A 110 -2.07 -24.63 12.27
CA ALA A 110 -1.32 -24.91 13.50
C ALA A 110 -2.13 -24.64 14.77
N GLN A 111 -2.97 -23.60 14.77
CA GLN A 111 -3.88 -23.29 15.88
C GLN A 111 -4.94 -24.37 16.08
N ASP A 112 -5.52 -24.90 14.99
CA ASP A 112 -6.52 -25.94 15.07
C ASP A 112 -5.93 -27.27 15.57
N ARG A 113 -4.71 -27.61 15.14
CA ARG A 113 -3.95 -28.74 15.70
C ARG A 113 -3.68 -28.56 17.19
N TYR A 114 -3.14 -27.40 17.58
CA TYR A 114 -2.86 -27.10 18.99
C TYR A 114 -4.12 -27.16 19.85
N LYS A 115 -5.25 -26.62 19.36
CA LYS A 115 -6.54 -26.70 20.07
C LYS A 115 -7.04 -28.13 20.20
N SER A 116 -6.85 -28.97 19.20
CA SER A 116 -7.24 -30.38 19.28
C SER A 116 -6.45 -31.15 20.35
N GLU A 117 -5.19 -30.77 20.58
CA GLU A 117 -4.31 -31.40 21.57
C GLU A 117 -4.47 -30.81 22.98
N GLN A 118 -4.64 -29.49 23.10
CA GLN A 118 -4.58 -28.74 24.36
C GLN A 118 -5.93 -28.15 24.79
N GLY A 119 -6.98 -28.31 24.00
CA GLY A 119 -8.33 -27.81 24.26
C GLY A 119 -8.51 -26.28 24.19
N THR A 120 -7.45 -25.52 23.87
CA THR A 120 -7.46 -24.04 23.86
C THR A 120 -6.58 -23.48 22.75
N TYR A 121 -6.79 -22.24 22.32
CA TYR A 121 -5.92 -21.55 21.37
C TYR A 121 -4.68 -20.96 22.07
N SER A 122 -3.54 -20.94 21.37
CA SER A 122 -2.28 -20.38 21.90
C SER A 122 -2.07 -18.95 21.43
N LYS A 123 -1.61 -18.07 22.32
CA LYS A 123 -1.07 -16.74 21.97
C LYS A 123 0.44 -16.76 21.71
N ASP A 124 1.12 -17.83 22.08
CA ASP A 124 2.57 -17.95 21.96
C ASP A 124 2.93 -18.46 20.56
N MET A 125 3.57 -17.60 19.78
CA MET A 125 4.02 -17.93 18.44
C MET A 125 5.00 -19.09 18.42
N SER A 126 5.86 -19.25 19.43
CA SER A 126 6.85 -20.34 19.46
C SER A 126 6.16 -21.70 19.48
N LYS A 127 5.04 -21.79 20.22
CA LYS A 127 4.20 -22.99 20.25
C LYS A 127 3.44 -23.19 18.95
N ILE A 128 2.95 -22.13 18.33
CA ILE A 128 2.26 -22.22 17.02
C ILE A 128 3.26 -22.71 15.96
N TYR A 129 4.46 -22.13 15.92
CA TYR A 129 5.53 -22.49 14.99
C TYR A 129 5.89 -23.97 15.06
N SER A 130 5.93 -24.57 16.26
CA SER A 130 6.24 -26.00 16.40
C SER A 130 5.16 -26.92 15.82
N HIS A 131 3.95 -26.41 15.56
CA HIS A 131 2.82 -27.16 15.00
C HIS A 131 2.56 -26.86 13.51
N ILE A 132 3.34 -25.95 12.89
CA ILE A 132 3.31 -25.74 11.44
C ILE A 132 3.99 -26.95 10.77
N GLY A 133 3.21 -27.76 10.05
CA GLY A 133 3.70 -28.94 9.34
C GLY A 133 4.59 -28.57 8.15
N GLY A 134 5.75 -29.25 8.04
CA GLY A 134 6.75 -28.98 7.01
C GLY A 134 6.25 -29.13 5.57
N ALA A 135 6.02 -27.99 4.93
CA ALA A 135 6.01 -27.67 3.49
C ALA A 135 5.47 -26.23 3.30
N GLY A 136 4.56 -25.79 4.17
CA GLY A 136 3.96 -24.45 4.20
C GLY A 136 4.68 -23.46 5.12
N GLY A 137 6.03 -23.42 5.09
CA GLY A 137 6.80 -22.52 5.96
C GLY A 137 6.30 -21.06 5.92
N MET A 138 6.58 -20.29 6.98
CA MET A 138 6.22 -18.88 6.99
C MET A 138 7.07 -18.09 6.00
N ASN A 139 6.43 -17.23 5.21
CA ASN A 139 7.17 -16.37 4.30
C ASN A 139 7.96 -15.34 5.12
N GLU A 140 9.29 -15.29 4.93
CA GLU A 140 10.20 -14.34 5.59
C GLU A 140 9.83 -12.86 5.34
N CYS A 141 9.11 -12.61 4.25
CA CYS A 141 8.62 -11.30 3.84
C CYS A 141 7.29 -10.92 4.49
N VAL A 142 6.69 -11.81 5.27
CA VAL A 142 5.44 -11.57 6.01
C VAL A 142 5.75 -11.40 7.48
N LYS A 143 5.34 -10.26 8.03
CA LYS A 143 5.45 -9.96 9.45
C LYS A 143 4.11 -10.17 10.13
N ILE A 144 4.11 -11.00 11.17
CA ILE A 144 2.97 -11.12 12.08
C ILE A 144 2.99 -9.91 13.01
N LEU A 145 1.94 -9.09 12.94
CA LEU A 145 1.82 -7.85 13.69
C LEU A 145 1.19 -8.08 15.06
N SER A 146 0.19 -8.97 15.15
CA SER A 146 -0.44 -9.32 16.41
C SER A 146 -1.13 -10.67 16.34
N ILE A 147 -1.22 -11.34 17.50
CA ILE A 147 -2.05 -12.53 17.71
C ILE A 147 -2.78 -12.37 19.03
N GLN A 148 -4.09 -12.56 18.98
CA GLN A 148 -4.99 -12.57 20.11
C GLN A 148 -5.66 -13.93 20.14
N ALA A 149 -5.47 -14.68 21.21
CA ALA A 149 -6.08 -16.00 21.38
C ALA A 149 -6.90 -16.01 22.68
N GLY A 150 -8.18 -16.38 22.56
CA GLY A 150 -9.07 -16.67 23.66
C GLY A 150 -9.45 -18.15 23.69
N PHE A 151 -10.41 -18.52 24.54
CA PHE A 151 -10.87 -19.91 24.66
C PHE A 151 -11.58 -20.41 23.38
N ASP A 152 -12.54 -19.63 22.87
CA ASP A 152 -13.39 -20.08 21.76
C ASP A 152 -13.03 -19.46 20.41
N HIS A 153 -12.16 -18.46 20.39
CA HIS A 153 -11.79 -17.74 19.17
C HIS A 153 -10.38 -17.17 19.26
N TRP A 154 -9.77 -17.00 18.11
CA TRP A 154 -8.50 -16.29 17.95
C TRP A 154 -8.54 -15.38 16.73
N ARG A 155 -7.67 -14.38 16.74
CA ARG A 155 -7.49 -13.40 15.68
C ARG A 155 -6.01 -13.09 15.52
N ALA A 156 -5.55 -12.99 14.29
CA ALA A 156 -4.19 -12.56 13.98
C ALA A 156 -4.17 -11.53 12.86
N GLU A 157 -3.12 -10.72 12.86
CA GLU A 157 -2.87 -9.72 11.84
C GLU A 157 -1.48 -9.92 11.28
N ALA A 158 -1.35 -9.94 9.96
CA ALA A 158 -0.09 -10.02 9.26
C ALA A 158 -0.02 -9.00 8.12
N SER A 159 1.19 -8.59 7.77
CA SER A 159 1.42 -7.71 6.64
C SER A 159 2.70 -8.11 5.92
N HIS A 160 2.66 -8.06 4.60
CA HIS A 160 3.85 -8.24 3.79
C HIS A 160 4.69 -6.95 3.81
N VAL A 161 6.01 -7.05 3.95
CA VAL A 161 6.91 -5.89 4.09
C VAL A 161 6.79 -4.87 2.95
N SER A 162 6.40 -5.35 1.78
CA SER A 162 6.25 -4.56 0.55
C SER A 162 4.80 -4.17 0.22
N SER A 163 3.83 -4.62 1.01
CA SER A 163 2.42 -4.23 0.85
C SER A 163 2.08 -3.08 1.79
N PRO A 164 1.23 -2.12 1.37
CA PRO A 164 0.68 -1.11 2.27
C PRO A 164 -0.41 -1.67 3.19
N ASP A 165 -0.97 -2.84 2.88
CA ASP A 165 -2.15 -3.38 3.55
C ASP A 165 -1.77 -4.34 4.69
N LYS A 166 -2.73 -4.49 5.62
CA LYS A 166 -2.70 -5.49 6.69
C LYS A 166 -3.83 -6.48 6.47
N ILE A 167 -3.50 -7.77 6.55
CA ILE A 167 -4.46 -8.85 6.44
C ILE A 167 -4.77 -9.38 7.83
N ILE A 168 -6.05 -9.60 8.07
CA ILE A 168 -6.58 -10.04 9.35
C ILE A 168 -7.18 -11.42 9.14
N TRP A 169 -6.83 -12.35 10.02
CA TRP A 169 -7.48 -13.64 10.11
C TRP A 169 -8.26 -13.71 11.41
N ASP A 170 -9.55 -14.01 11.33
CA ASP A 170 -10.39 -14.27 12.48
C ASP A 170 -10.95 -15.69 12.36
N SER A 171 -10.74 -16.50 13.40
CA SER A 171 -11.26 -17.88 13.46
C SER A 171 -12.77 -18.02 13.20
N ARG A 172 -13.56 -16.96 13.44
CA ARG A 172 -15.01 -16.98 13.25
C ARG A 172 -15.45 -16.57 11.85
N SER A 173 -14.69 -15.69 11.19
CA SER A 173 -15.10 -15.07 9.91
C SER A 173 -14.13 -15.30 8.75
N GLY A 174 -12.99 -15.94 9.01
CA GLY A 174 -11.93 -16.20 8.03
C GLY A 174 -11.01 -15.00 7.82
N THR A 175 -10.42 -14.93 6.63
CA THR A 175 -9.50 -13.87 6.22
C THR A 175 -10.24 -12.58 5.79
N SER A 176 -9.64 -11.43 6.07
CA SER A 176 -10.09 -10.14 5.54
C SER A 176 -9.75 -9.97 4.05
N LEU A 177 -8.86 -10.79 3.50
CA LEU A 177 -8.59 -10.81 2.06
C LEU A 177 -9.75 -11.48 1.34
N LYS A 178 -10.78 -10.70 1.01
CA LYS A 178 -11.83 -11.18 0.11
C LYS A 178 -11.21 -11.36 -1.28
N LYS A 179 -11.51 -12.48 -1.94
CA LYS A 179 -11.22 -12.67 -3.38
C LYS A 179 -11.93 -11.52 -4.12
N GLY A 180 -11.16 -10.51 -4.51
CA GLY A 180 -11.63 -9.38 -5.30
C GLY A 180 -11.91 -9.76 -6.74
#